data_AF-A0A3P3WD58-F1
#
_entry.id   AF-A0A3P3WD58-F1
#
_cell.length_a   1.000
_cell.length_b   1.000
_cell.length_c   1.000
_cell.angle_alpha   90.00
_cell.angle_beta   90.00
_cell.angle_gamma   90.00
#
_symmetry.space_group_name_H-M   'P 1'
#
loop_
_entity.id
_entity.type
_entity.pdbx_description
1 polymer ?
#
loop_
_entity_poly.entity_id
_entity_poly.type
_entity_poly.pdbx_seq_one_letter_code
_entity_poly.pdbx_strand_id
1 'polypeptide(L)'
;MHNNYSPGLHKLLTLEVSNSEKVTNLTAFEEFAIKIIKEHNLEIVGISKHTFDSNGFTAAICLMESHICIHTWPEFNQLTLDIYLCNYLKDNSEKVEILANAFKNYFEAKVLNETNVYR
;
A
#
# COMPACT_ATOMS: atom_id res chain seq x y z
N MET A 1 27.70 14.31 -16.40
CA MET A 1 26.23 14.24 -16.60
C MET A 1 25.61 14.30 -15.22
N HIS A 2 24.96 15.40 -14.86
CA HIS A 2 24.24 15.48 -13.60
C HIS A 2 23.05 14.52 -13.70
N ASN A 3 23.09 13.40 -12.97
CA ASN A 3 21.87 12.67 -12.66
C ASN A 3 21.03 13.61 -11.81
N ASN A 4 20.06 14.29 -12.41
CA ASN A 4 19.07 15.02 -11.64
C ASN A 4 18.32 14.00 -10.80
N TYR A 5 18.51 14.08 -9.49
CA TYR A 5 17.75 13.30 -8.54
C TYR A 5 16.26 13.63 -8.70
N SER A 6 15.44 12.61 -8.99
CA SER A 6 13.99 12.71 -8.92
C SER A 6 13.53 12.01 -7.65
N PRO A 7 12.91 12.72 -6.69
CA PRO A 7 12.40 12.08 -5.49
C PRO A 7 11.23 11.15 -5.84
N GLY A 8 11.18 9.98 -5.22
CA GLY A 8 10.05 9.06 -5.30
C GLY A 8 8.84 9.60 -4.54
N LEU A 9 7.65 9.10 -4.90
CA LEU A 9 6.41 9.46 -4.22
C LEU A 9 6.09 8.44 -3.13
N HIS A 10 6.00 8.91 -1.88
CA HIS A 10 5.51 8.15 -0.74
C HIS A 10 4.14 8.70 -0.32
N LYS A 11 3.09 7.91 -0.56
CA LYS A 11 1.73 8.22 -0.17
C LYS A 11 1.37 7.49 1.12
N LEU A 12 0.96 8.27 2.12
CA LEU A 12 0.51 7.80 3.43
C LEU A 12 -1.00 7.99 3.52
N LEU A 13 -1.73 6.92 3.82
CA LEU A 13 -3.18 6.90 3.87
C LEU A 13 -3.68 6.44 5.23
N THR A 14 -4.70 7.13 5.74
CA THR A 14 -5.55 6.64 6.83
C THR A 14 -6.95 6.47 6.27
N LEU A 15 -7.46 5.25 6.33
CA LEU A 15 -8.70 4.84 5.67
C LEU A 15 -9.69 4.30 6.70
N GLU A 16 -10.96 4.67 6.53
CA GLU A 16 -12.12 4.11 7.24
C GLU A 16 -12.86 3.17 6.29
N VAL A 17 -13.16 1.97 6.76
CA VAL A 17 -13.72 0.87 5.97
C VAL A 17 -15.14 0.57 6.43
N SER A 18 -16.07 0.40 5.52
CA SER A 18 -17.47 0.05 5.86
C SER A 18 -17.66 -1.43 6.19
N ASN A 19 -16.85 -2.30 5.59
CA ASN A 19 -16.89 -3.75 5.77
C ASN A 19 -15.69 -4.26 6.59
N SER A 20 -15.94 -4.64 7.84
CA SER A 20 -14.92 -5.13 8.77
C SER A 20 -14.20 -6.41 8.31
N GLU A 21 -14.82 -7.22 7.43
CA GLU A 21 -14.17 -8.43 6.88
C GLU A 21 -12.92 -8.10 6.05
N LYS A 22 -12.91 -6.93 5.39
CA LYS A 22 -11.77 -6.53 4.57
C LYS A 22 -10.54 -6.17 5.39
N VAL A 23 -10.73 -5.67 6.61
CA VAL A 23 -9.63 -5.35 7.55
C VAL A 23 -9.19 -6.55 8.39
N THR A 24 -9.84 -7.71 8.25
CA THR A 24 -9.46 -8.96 8.93
C THR A 24 -8.94 -10.05 7.99
N ASN A 25 -9.27 -9.99 6.70
CA ASN A 25 -8.88 -11.00 5.73
C ASN A 25 -7.52 -10.71 5.08
N LEU A 26 -6.44 -11.06 5.80
CA LEU A 26 -5.06 -10.93 5.32
C LEU A 26 -4.83 -11.66 3.99
N THR A 27 -5.34 -12.88 3.84
CA THR A 27 -5.12 -13.70 2.63
C THR A 27 -5.72 -13.03 1.40
N ALA A 28 -6.97 -12.55 1.48
CA ALA A 28 -7.62 -11.86 0.36
C ALA A 28 -6.90 -10.56 0.01
N PHE A 29 -6.44 -9.80 1.02
CA PHE A 29 -5.67 -8.59 0.79
C PHE A 29 -4.33 -8.90 0.08
N GLU A 30 -3.61 -9.92 0.54
CA GLU A 30 -2.33 -10.31 -0.05
C GLU A 30 -2.49 -10.76 -1.51
N GLU A 31 -3.47 -11.60 -1.81
CA GLU A 31 -3.76 -12.04 -3.18
C GLU A 31 -4.08 -10.85 -4.10
N PHE A 32 -4.91 -9.92 -3.62
CA PHE A 32 -5.22 -8.69 -4.34
C PHE A 32 -3.99 -7.81 -4.56
N ALA A 33 -3.19 -7.59 -3.51
CA ALA A 33 -1.99 -6.76 -3.56
C ALA A 33 -0.96 -7.34 -4.54
N ILE A 34 -0.68 -8.64 -4.46
CA ILE A 34 0.25 -9.32 -5.38
C ILE A 34 -0.22 -9.17 -6.82
N LYS A 35 -1.52 -9.33 -7.08
CA LYS A 35 -2.10 -9.19 -8.41
C LYS A 35 -1.89 -7.79 -8.98
N ILE A 36 -2.32 -6.74 -8.27
CA ILE A 36 -2.26 -5.37 -8.77
C ILE A 36 -0.81 -4.88 -8.93
N ILE A 37 0.10 -5.30 -8.04
CA ILE A 37 1.53 -4.98 -8.13
C ILE A 37 2.14 -5.60 -9.40
N LYS A 38 1.83 -6.88 -9.68
CA LYS A 38 2.32 -7.58 -10.89
C LYS A 38 1.74 -6.98 -12.17
N GLU A 39 0.47 -6.60 -12.19
CA GLU A 39 -0.17 -5.92 -13.33
C GLU A 39 0.53 -4.60 -13.70
N HIS A 40 1.17 -3.94 -12.73
CA HIS A 40 1.91 -2.67 -12.93
C HIS A 40 3.42 -2.86 -13.11
N ASN A 41 3.86 -4.09 -13.40
CA ASN A 41 5.26 -4.46 -13.64
C ASN A 41 6.19 -3.97 -12.51
N LEU A 42 5.77 -4.20 -11.26
CA LEU A 42 6.57 -3.98 -10.07
C LEU A 42 7.07 -5.31 -9.53
N GLU A 43 8.34 -5.37 -9.17
CA GLU A 43 8.99 -6.59 -8.68
C GLU A 43 8.90 -6.68 -7.16
N ILE A 44 8.32 -7.78 -6.66
CA ILE A 44 8.26 -8.10 -5.24
C ILE A 44 9.51 -8.88 -4.87
N VAL A 45 10.27 -8.39 -3.89
CA VAL A 45 11.47 -9.06 -3.37
C VAL A 45 11.22 -9.79 -2.05
N GLY A 46 10.09 -9.52 -1.39
CA GLY A 46 9.69 -10.25 -0.18
C GLY A 46 8.35 -9.76 0.38
N ILE A 47 7.69 -10.61 1.17
CA ILE A 47 6.46 -10.29 1.88
C ILE A 47 6.61 -10.76 3.32
N SER A 48 6.44 -9.85 4.28
CA SER A 48 6.34 -10.15 5.71
C SER A 48 4.93 -9.80 6.18
N LYS A 49 4.28 -10.70 6.92
CA LYS A 49 2.87 -10.54 7.31
C LYS A 49 2.59 -11.21 8.64
N HIS A 50 1.59 -10.70 9.36
CA HIS A 50 1.16 -11.24 10.64
C HIS A 50 -0.32 -10.91 10.89
N THR A 51 -1.09 -11.89 11.33
CA THR A 51 -2.46 -11.72 11.82
C THR A 51 -2.44 -11.75 13.34
N PHE A 52 -3.08 -10.77 13.97
CA PHE A 52 -3.19 -10.65 15.42
C PHE A 52 -4.42 -11.39 15.96
N ASP A 53 -4.44 -11.67 17.26
CA ASP A 53 -5.58 -12.31 17.93
C ASP A 53 -6.88 -11.49 17.85
N SER A 54 -6.78 -10.17 17.63
CA SER A 54 -7.92 -9.27 17.38
C SER A 54 -8.50 -9.39 15.96
N ASN A 55 -8.00 -10.33 15.16
CA ASN A 55 -8.24 -10.50 13.72
C ASN A 55 -7.71 -9.36 12.83
N GLY A 56 -7.11 -8.31 13.38
CA GLY A 56 -6.37 -7.32 12.60
C GLY A 56 -5.12 -7.94 11.98
N PHE A 57 -4.50 -7.26 11.02
CA PHE A 57 -3.28 -7.73 10.40
C PHE A 57 -2.31 -6.59 10.07
N THR A 58 -1.05 -6.99 9.92
CA THR A 58 0.01 -6.17 9.35
C THR A 58 0.64 -6.91 8.18
N ALA A 59 1.00 -6.18 7.12
CA ALA A 59 1.78 -6.72 6.02
C ALA A 59 2.73 -5.66 5.46
N ALA A 60 3.96 -6.08 5.14
CA ALA A 60 4.97 -5.32 4.45
C ALA A 60 5.38 -6.09 3.19
N ILE A 61 5.11 -5.48 2.03
CA ILE A 61 5.50 -5.99 0.72
C ILE A 61 6.72 -5.21 0.28
N CYS A 62 7.89 -5.84 0.32
CA CYS A 62 9.13 -5.24 -0.13
C CYS A 62 9.18 -5.29 -1.65
N LEU A 63 9.39 -4.14 -2.28
CA LEU A 63 9.54 -4.02 -3.73
C LEU A 63 11.01 -3.76 -4.06
N MET A 64 11.45 -4.14 -5.26
CA MET A 64 12.81 -3.81 -5.73
C MET A 64 13.08 -2.29 -5.65
N GLU A 65 12.05 -1.47 -5.84
CA GLU A 65 12.15 -0.01 -5.85
C GLU A 65 11.53 0.68 -4.63
N SER A 66 11.24 0.00 -3.48
CA SER A 66 10.68 0.59 -2.23
C SER A 66 9.91 -0.45 -1.36
N HIS A 67 8.64 -0.22 -1.02
CA HIS A 67 7.75 -1.04 -0.22
C HIS A 67 6.28 -0.57 -0.30
N ILE A 68 5.37 -1.45 0.11
CA ILE A 68 3.99 -1.14 0.50
C ILE A 68 3.77 -1.73 1.89
N CYS A 69 3.25 -0.95 2.85
CA CYS A 69 3.00 -1.40 4.21
C CYS A 69 1.56 -1.11 4.62
N ILE A 70 0.92 -2.05 5.32
CA ILE A 70 -0.45 -1.90 5.81
C ILE A 70 -0.54 -2.37 7.27
N HIS A 71 -1.36 -1.66 8.04
CA HIS A 71 -1.76 -2.04 9.39
C HIS A 71 -3.27 -1.85 9.53
N THR A 72 -3.97 -2.82 10.10
CA THR A 72 -5.42 -2.75 10.26
C THR A 72 -5.85 -2.83 11.73
N TRP A 73 -6.95 -2.13 12.04
CA TRP A 73 -7.62 -2.10 13.34
C TRP A 73 -9.12 -2.36 13.17
N PRO A 74 -9.55 -3.63 13.20
CA PRO A 74 -10.97 -4.00 13.06
C PRO A 74 -11.89 -3.32 14.07
N GLU A 75 -11.41 -3.06 15.29
CA GLU A 75 -12.18 -2.40 16.35
C GLU A 75 -12.57 -0.96 16.02
N PHE A 76 -11.86 -0.32 15.09
CA PHE A 76 -12.16 1.03 14.59
C PHE A 76 -12.66 1.02 13.14
N ASN A 77 -12.73 -0.15 12.50
CA ASN A 77 -12.88 -0.30 11.06
C ASN A 77 -11.91 0.59 10.27
N GLN A 78 -10.65 0.64 10.70
CA GLN A 78 -9.64 1.51 10.11
C GLN A 78 -8.40 0.75 9.69
N LEU A 79 -7.65 1.37 8.78
CA LEU A 79 -6.31 0.93 8.42
C LEU A 79 -5.42 2.11 8.07
N THR A 80 -4.11 1.90 8.21
CA THR A 80 -3.10 2.78 7.63
C THR A 80 -2.40 2.04 6.51
N LEU A 81 -2.11 2.76 5.42
CA LEU A 81 -1.49 2.21 4.22
C LEU A 81 -0.43 3.17 3.68
N ASP A 82 0.78 2.65 3.53
CA ASP A 82 1.95 3.34 3.03
C ASP A 82 2.28 2.75 1.66
N ILE A 83 2.32 3.59 0.62
CA ILE A 83 2.69 3.20 -0.74
C ILE A 83 3.84 4.10 -1.17
N TYR A 84 5.03 3.53 -1.23
CA TYR A 84 6.21 4.24 -1.68
C TYR A 84 6.71 3.61 -2.98
N LEU A 85 7.17 4.40 -3.94
CA LEU A 85 7.97 3.95 -5.09
C LEU A 85 9.09 4.97 -5.36
N CYS A 86 10.32 4.49 -5.50
CA CYS A 86 11.47 5.31 -5.88
C CYS A 86 11.44 5.62 -7.39
N ASN A 87 11.96 6.79 -7.79
CA ASN A 87 12.09 7.18 -9.19
C ASN A 87 13.49 6.85 -9.76
N TYR A 88 14.01 5.65 -9.46
CA TYR A 88 15.40 5.28 -9.79
C TYR A 88 15.62 5.08 -11.30
N LEU A 89 14.77 4.28 -11.95
CA LEU A 89 14.85 4.03 -13.40
C LEU A 89 13.91 4.93 -14.23
N LYS A 90 12.79 5.35 -13.64
CA LYS A 90 11.74 6.18 -14.27
C LYS A 90 10.86 6.82 -13.21
N ASP A 91 10.03 7.78 -13.61
CA ASP A 91 8.99 8.32 -12.74
C ASP A 91 7.92 7.25 -12.46
N ASN A 92 7.77 6.89 -11.19
CA ASN A 92 6.80 5.92 -10.69
C ASN A 92 5.62 6.60 -9.97
N SER A 93 5.54 7.93 -9.96
CA SER A 93 4.50 8.68 -9.23
C SER A 93 3.08 8.29 -9.68
N GLU A 94 2.87 8.10 -10.98
CA GLU A 94 1.59 7.64 -11.52
C GLU A 94 1.21 6.25 -11.00
N LYS A 95 2.18 5.34 -10.86
CA LYS A 95 1.92 4.00 -10.32
C LYS A 95 1.50 4.06 -8.84
N VAL A 96 2.09 4.97 -8.05
CA VAL A 96 1.67 5.17 -6.66
C VAL A 96 0.21 5.61 -6.61
N GLU A 97 -0.20 6.52 -7.49
CA GLU A 97 -1.60 6.96 -7.59
C GLU A 97 -2.54 5.83 -7.99
N ILE A 98 -2.17 5.02 -9.00
CA ILE A 98 -2.97 3.89 -9.45
C ILE A 98 -3.13 2.86 -8.32
N LEU A 99 -2.03 2.49 -7.66
CA LEU A 99 -2.06 1.55 -6.55
C LEU A 99 -2.91 2.09 -5.39
N ALA A 100 -2.73 3.36 -5.01
CA ALA A 100 -3.51 3.99 -3.94
C ALA A 100 -5.02 3.95 -4.24
N ASN A 101 -5.41 4.25 -5.46
CA ASN A 101 -6.82 4.18 -5.88
C ASN A 101 -7.33 2.74 -5.91
N ALA A 102 -6.52 1.79 -6.37
CA ALA A 102 -6.87 0.37 -6.36
C ALA A 102 -7.09 -0.14 -4.93
N PHE A 103 -6.23 0.23 -3.97
CA PHE A 103 -6.42 -0.14 -2.56
C PHE A 103 -7.65 0.53 -1.93
N LYS A 104 -7.86 1.84 -2.15
CA LYS A 104 -9.07 2.54 -1.67
C LYS A 104 -10.35 1.84 -2.16
N ASN A 105 -10.37 1.46 -3.45
CA ASN A 105 -11.49 0.74 -4.05
C ASN A 105 -11.63 -0.69 -3.48
N TYR A 106 -10.52 -1.42 -3.34
CA TYR A 106 -10.53 -2.76 -2.74
C TYR A 106 -11.14 -2.72 -1.34
N PHE A 107 -10.79 -1.73 -0.52
CA PHE A 107 -11.33 -1.59 0.82
C PHE A 107 -12.73 -0.93 0.87
N GLU A 108 -13.27 -0.43 -0.25
CA GLU A 108 -14.48 0.43 -0.23
C GLU A 108 -14.35 1.56 0.80
N ALA A 109 -13.15 2.14 0.87
CA ALA A 109 -12.76 2.97 1.99
C ALA A 109 -13.11 4.45 1.77
N LYS A 110 -13.46 5.11 2.86
CA LYS A 110 -13.45 6.56 2.99
C LYS A 110 -12.07 7.02 3.44
N VAL A 111 -11.51 8.02 2.78
CA VAL A 111 -10.22 8.60 3.13
C VAL A 111 -10.40 9.54 4.33
N LEU A 112 -9.75 9.21 5.45
CA LEU A 112 -9.69 10.09 6.64
C LEU A 112 -8.50 11.04 6.55
N ASN A 113 -7.36 10.55 6.07
CA ASN A 113 -6.16 11.35 5.84
C ASN A 113 -5.38 10.82 4.63
N GLU A 114 -4.76 11.74 3.89
CA GLU A 114 -3.88 11.44 2.76
C GLU A 114 -2.74 12.44 2.73
N THR A 115 -1.51 11.95 2.65
CA THR A 115 -0.31 12.79 2.65
C THR A 115 0.68 12.29 1.62
N ASN A 116 1.17 13.21 0.79
CA ASN A 116 2.23 12.95 -0.18
C ASN A 116 3.56 13.45 0.39
N VAL A 117 4.55 12.56 0.42
CA VAL A 117 5.92 12.88 0.80
C VAL A 117 6.82 12.53 -0.39
N TYR A 118 7.56 13.51 -0.89
CA TYR A 118 8.56 13.29 -1.92
C TYR A 118 9.89 12.98 -1.25
N ARG A 119 10.44 11.80 -1.50
CA ARG A 119 11.69 11.32 -0.88
C ARG A 119 12.76 11.09 -1.90
#